data_AF-A0A7V6XN18-F1
#
_entry.id   AF-A0A7V6XN18-F1
#
_cell.length_a   1.000
_cell.length_b   1.000
_cell.length_c   1.000
_cell.angle_alpha   90.00
_cell.angle_beta   90.00
_cell.angle_gamma   90.00
#
_symmetry.space_group_name_H-M   'P 1'
#
loop_
_entity.id
_entity.type
_entity.pdbx_description
1 polymer ?
#
loop_
_entity_poly.entity_id
_entity_poly.type
_entity_poly.pdbx_seq_one_letter_code
_entity_poly.pdbx_strand_id
1 'polypeptide(L)'
;MPKLDKMFLLDASFPTKKAKVIVDFNGQIDQERVAWSDDLEHILYSYETITINPLKPFNFHVAKLNINTGKTNSIYIPGALFGKFFWIDNNTIIYELNHEDGLYKSVLRW
;
A
#
# COMPACT_ATOMS: atom_id res chain seq x y z
N MET A 1 -14.02 1.45 2.92
CA MET A 1 -12.95 0.45 3.14
C MET A 1 -13.03 -0.04 4.59
N PRO A 2 -12.78 -1.33 4.88
CA PRO A 2 -12.75 -1.83 6.26
C PRO A 2 -11.52 -1.29 7.00
N LYS A 3 -11.68 -0.97 8.28
CA LYS A 3 -10.54 -0.62 9.14
C LYS A 3 -9.74 -1.88 9.41
N LEU A 4 -8.50 -1.92 8.93
CA LEU A 4 -7.56 -3.01 9.17
C LEU A 4 -6.48 -2.51 10.11
N ASP A 5 -6.39 -3.11 11.30
CA ASP A 5 -5.43 -2.67 12.31
C ASP A 5 -4.06 -3.33 12.10
N LYS A 6 -3.98 -4.55 11.53
CA LYS A 6 -2.73 -5.32 11.42
C LYS A 6 -2.65 -6.16 10.15
N MET A 7 -1.44 -6.37 9.65
CA MET A 7 -1.13 -7.37 8.63
C MET A 7 -0.32 -8.51 9.24
N PHE A 8 -0.66 -9.73 8.85
CA PHE A 8 -0.05 -10.95 9.34
C PHE A 8 0.61 -11.72 8.21
N LEU A 9 1.77 -12.30 8.49
CA LEU A 9 2.43 -13.27 7.64
C LEU A 9 2.18 -14.67 8.19
N LEU A 10 1.60 -15.53 7.35
CA LEU A 10 1.36 -16.94 7.64
C LEU A 10 2.29 -17.79 6.80
N ASP A 11 2.94 -18.76 7.45
CA ASP A 11 3.74 -19.77 6.76
C ASP A 11 2.83 -20.94 6.38
N ALA A 12 2.54 -21.07 5.09
CA ALA A 12 1.65 -22.11 4.58
C ALA A 12 2.20 -23.53 4.79
N SER A 13 3.52 -23.68 4.95
CA SER A 13 4.16 -24.98 5.24
C SER A 13 3.97 -25.38 6.70
N PHE A 14 3.72 -24.40 7.58
CA PHE A 14 3.52 -24.59 9.01
C PHE A 14 2.26 -23.84 9.47
N PRO A 15 1.06 -24.26 9.04
CA PRO A 15 -0.18 -23.52 9.29
C PRO A 15 -0.57 -23.47 10.78
N THR A 16 0.00 -24.35 11.60
CA THR A 16 -0.16 -24.35 13.06
C THR A 16 0.74 -23.34 13.76
N LYS A 17 1.76 -22.82 13.08
CA LYS A 17 2.64 -21.78 13.62
C LYS A 17 1.85 -20.49 13.74
N LYS A 18 2.01 -19.82 14.89
CA LYS A 18 1.37 -18.53 15.14
C LYS A 18 1.79 -17.52 14.06
N ALA A 19 0.80 -16.87 13.45
CA ALA A 19 1.03 -15.84 12.45
C ALA A 19 1.89 -14.70 13.01
N LYS A 20 2.87 -14.24 12.22
CA LYS A 20 3.74 -13.12 12.59
C LYS A 20 3.04 -11.82 12.22
N VAL A 21 2.88 -10.90 13.17
CA VAL A 21 2.48 -9.52 12.83
C VAL A 21 3.65 -8.87 12.12
N ILE A 22 3.42 -8.38 10.90
CA ILE A 22 4.47 -7.72 10.10
C ILE A 22 4.34 -6.20 10.07
N VAL A 23 3.14 -5.67 10.32
CA VAL A 23 2.91 -4.22 10.45
C VAL A 23 1.61 -3.95 11.23
N ASP A 24 1.63 -2.86 11.99
CA ASP A 24 0.48 -2.28 12.68
C ASP A 24 0.12 -0.97 11.96
N PHE A 25 -1.15 -0.77 11.63
CA PHE A 25 -1.59 0.36 10.81
C PHE A 25 -2.28 1.43 11.64
N ASN A 26 -1.89 2.67 11.38
CA ASN A 26 -2.70 3.83 11.75
C ASN A 26 -3.45 4.36 10.51
N GLY A 27 -4.32 3.52 9.93
CA GLY A 27 -4.90 3.78 8.62
C GLY A 27 -5.99 2.79 8.19
N GLN A 28 -6.44 2.93 6.95
CA GLN A 28 -7.28 1.97 6.24
C GLN A 28 -6.49 1.47 5.03
N ILE A 29 -6.36 0.15 4.88
CA ILE A 29 -5.71 -0.44 3.72
C ILE A 29 -6.74 -0.69 2.63
N ASP A 30 -6.34 -0.44 1.40
CA ASP A 30 -7.06 -0.92 0.24
C ASP A 30 -6.61 -2.35 -0.08
N GLN A 31 -7.44 -3.33 0.29
CA GLN A 31 -7.14 -4.76 0.13
C GLN A 31 -6.95 -5.17 -1.33
N GLU A 32 -7.54 -4.44 -2.27
CA GLU A 32 -7.44 -4.73 -3.71
C GLU A 32 -6.09 -4.30 -4.31
N ARG A 33 -5.29 -3.57 -3.53
CA ARG A 33 -4.01 -2.96 -3.97
C ARG A 33 -2.81 -3.47 -3.18
N VAL A 34 -2.92 -4.65 -2.60
CA VAL A 34 -1.82 -5.36 -1.93
C VAL A 34 -1.16 -6.33 -2.91
N ALA A 35 0.15 -6.24 -3.04
CA ALA A 35 0.95 -7.10 -3.90
C ALA A 35 2.24 -7.53 -3.20
N TRP A 36 2.79 -8.66 -3.63
CA TRP A 36 4.16 -9.06 -3.30
C TRP A 36 5.14 -8.32 -4.21
N SER A 37 6.32 -8.02 -3.69
CA SER A 37 7.45 -7.62 -4.53
C SER A 37 8.05 -8.81 -5.28
N ASP A 38 8.75 -8.53 -6.38
CA ASP A 38 9.43 -9.55 -7.19
C ASP A 38 10.52 -10.31 -6.42
N ASP A 39 11.13 -9.67 -5.42
CA ASP A 39 12.14 -10.28 -4.54
C ASP A 39 11.52 -11.15 -3.44
N LEU A 40 10.20 -11.13 -3.27
CA LEU A 40 9.45 -11.80 -2.20
C LEU A 40 9.88 -11.40 -0.77
N GLU A 41 10.68 -10.35 -0.62
CA GLU A 41 11.10 -9.81 0.67
C GLU A 41 10.19 -8.67 1.15
N HIS A 42 9.32 -8.17 0.27
CA HIS A 42 8.48 -7.01 0.54
C HIS A 42 7.01 -7.22 0.20
N ILE A 43 6.16 -6.50 0.92
CA ILE A 43 4.76 -6.28 0.58
C ILE A 43 4.60 -4.84 0.11
N LEU A 44 4.01 -4.69 -1.06
CA LEU A 44 3.61 -3.42 -1.65
C LEU A 44 2.12 -3.24 -1.36
N TYR A 45 1.75 -2.11 -0.78
CA TYR A 45 0.35 -1.85 -0.48
C TYR A 45 0.03 -0.38 -0.49
N SER A 46 -1.26 -0.09 -0.56
CA SER A 46 -1.75 1.27 -0.56
C SER A 46 -2.73 1.47 0.60
N TYR A 47 -2.68 2.64 1.22
CA TYR A 47 -3.44 2.91 2.44
C TYR A 47 -3.77 4.40 2.58
N GLU A 48 -4.85 4.66 3.29
CA GLU A 48 -5.24 6.00 3.72
C GLU A 48 -4.94 6.18 5.21
N THR A 49 -4.31 7.30 5.59
CA THR A 49 -4.13 7.59 7.02
C THR A 49 -5.37 8.24 7.61
N ILE A 50 -5.63 7.97 8.89
CA ILE A 50 -6.79 8.52 9.62
C ILE A 50 -6.61 10.02 9.91
N THR A 51 -5.38 10.53 9.86
CA THR A 51 -5.05 11.90 10.27
C THR A 51 -5.51 12.93 9.25
N ILE A 52 -6.55 13.71 9.56
CA ILE A 52 -7.02 14.80 8.71
C ILE A 52 -5.91 15.86 8.56
N ASN A 53 -5.48 16.13 7.33
CA ASN A 53 -4.56 17.22 7.03
C ASN A 53 -5.26 18.21 6.07
N PRO A 54 -5.54 19.45 6.49
CA PRO A 54 -6.27 20.41 5.65
C PRO A 54 -5.54 20.81 4.37
N LEU A 55 -4.22 20.59 4.30
CA LEU A 55 -3.42 20.81 3.08
C LEU A 55 -3.38 19.58 2.15
N LYS A 56 -3.88 18.43 2.61
CA LYS A 56 -3.93 17.15 1.89
C LYS A 56 -5.35 16.58 1.97
N PRO A 57 -6.25 17.00 1.06
CA PRO A 57 -7.66 16.60 1.13
C PRO A 57 -7.87 15.09 1.02
N PHE A 58 -6.90 14.36 0.45
CA PHE A 58 -6.87 12.91 0.38
C PHE A 58 -5.54 12.42 0.95
N ASN A 59 -5.56 11.72 2.08
CA ASN A 59 -4.35 11.24 2.76
C ASN A 59 -3.95 9.86 2.27
N PHE A 60 -3.76 9.73 0.95
CA PHE A 60 -3.41 8.47 0.33
C PHE A 60 -1.89 8.28 0.29
N HIS A 61 -1.47 7.05 0.58
CA HIS A 61 -0.08 6.64 0.56
C HIS A 61 0.09 5.28 -0.08
N VAL A 62 1.24 5.08 -0.69
CA VAL A 62 1.76 3.75 -1.03
C VAL A 62 2.93 3.43 -0.14
N ALA A 63 3.08 2.15 0.20
CA ALA A 63 4.09 1.68 1.12
C ALA A 63 4.75 0.40 0.61
N LYS A 64 6.03 0.27 0.96
CA LYS A 64 6.85 -0.93 0.80
C LYS A 64 7.29 -1.39 2.19
N LEU A 65 6.76 -2.54 2.60
CA LEU A 65 7.05 -3.18 3.89
C LEU A 65 8.04 -4.31 3.69
N ASN A 66 9.16 -4.32 4.40
CA ASN A 66 10.06 -5.45 4.45
C ASN A 66 9.58 -6.49 5.47
N ILE A 67 9.29 -7.73 5.05
CA ILE A 67 8.64 -8.75 5.89
C ILE A 67 9.56 -9.27 7.01
N ASN A 68 10.86 -9.19 6.79
CA ASN A 68 11.87 -9.68 7.74
C ASN A 68 12.01 -8.71 8.90
N THR A 69 12.14 -7.42 8.59
CA THR A 69 12.41 -6.35 9.56
C THR A 69 11.16 -5.64 10.08
N GLY A 70 10.02 -5.72 9.39
CA GLY A 70 8.82 -4.96 9.71
C GLY A 70 8.91 -3.47 9.37
N LYS A 71 10.01 -3.02 8.75
CA LYS A 71 10.20 -1.61 8.37
C LYS A 71 9.36 -1.27 7.15
N THR A 72 8.70 -0.11 7.22
CA THR A 72 7.86 0.42 6.14
C THR A 72 8.45 1.73 5.65
N ASN A 73 8.66 1.83 4.34
CA ASN A 73 8.86 3.11 3.65
C ASN A 73 7.55 3.48 2.97
N SER A 74 7.13 4.75 3.01
CA SER A 74 5.90 5.19 2.35
C SER A 74 6.07 6.50 1.59
N ILE A 75 5.28 6.63 0.52
CA ILE A 75 5.22 7.81 -0.35
C ILE A 75 3.78 8.30 -0.40
N TYR A 76 3.60 9.61 -0.24
CA TYR A 76 2.31 10.28 -0.37
C TYR A 76 1.93 10.42 -1.84
N ILE A 77 0.69 10.10 -2.18
CA ILE A 77 0.13 10.34 -3.52
C ILE A 77 -0.78 11.57 -3.45
N PRO A 78 -0.48 12.65 -4.20
CA PRO A 78 -1.35 13.80 -4.26
C PRO A 78 -2.61 13.49 -5.06
N GLY A 79 -3.76 13.57 -4.40
CA GLY A 79 -5.08 13.42 -5.02
C GLY A 79 -5.78 12.12 -4.66
N ALA A 80 -7.05 12.01 -5.02
CA ALA A 80 -7.85 10.84 -4.76
C ALA A 80 -7.64 9.78 -5.85
N LEU A 81 -7.57 8.52 -5.44
CA LEU A 81 -7.49 7.37 -6.35
C LEU A 81 -8.87 6.83 -6.66
N PHE A 82 -9.63 7.62 -7.42
CA PHE A 82 -10.96 7.24 -7.91
C PHE A 82 -10.90 6.37 -9.17
N GLY A 83 -9.74 6.26 -9.82
CA GLY A 83 -9.56 5.48 -11.03
C GLY A 83 -8.74 4.21 -10.84
N LYS A 84 -8.10 3.77 -11.93
CA LYS A 84 -7.24 2.59 -11.96
C LYS A 84 -5.97 2.78 -11.14
N PHE A 85 -5.50 1.71 -10.50
CA PHE A 85 -4.23 1.65 -9.76
C PHE A 85 -3.56 0.30 -10.00
N PHE A 86 -2.32 0.31 -10.48
CA PHE A 86 -1.56 -0.91 -10.75
C PHE A 86 -0.11 -0.76 -10.32
N TRP A 87 0.39 -1.78 -9.64
CA TRP A 87 1.83 -2.00 -9.48
C TRP A 87 2.37 -2.54 -10.81
N ILE A 88 3.39 -1.88 -11.36
CA ILE A 88 4.10 -2.34 -12.58
C ILE A 88 5.34 -3.13 -12.20
N ASP A 89 6.04 -2.67 -11.18
CA ASP A 89 7.17 -3.33 -10.56
C ASP A 89 7.28 -2.87 -9.09
N ASN A 90 8.34 -3.28 -8.41
CA ASN A 90 8.60 -2.95 -7.00
C ASN A 90 8.68 -1.45 -6.67
N ASN A 91 8.92 -0.62 -7.67
CA ASN A 91 9.15 0.81 -7.54
C ASN A 91 8.18 1.65 -8.37
N THR A 92 7.55 1.08 -9.39
CA THR A 92 6.69 1.80 -10.32
C THR A 92 5.22 1.48 -10.09
N ILE A 93 4.42 2.53 -9.89
CA ILE A 93 2.97 2.47 -9.95
C ILE A 93 2.44 3.25 -11.15
N ILE A 94 1.33 2.78 -11.71
CA ILE A 94 0.49 3.54 -12.61
C ILE A 94 -0.83 3.78 -11.91
N TYR A 95 -1.24 5.05 -11.85
CA TYR A 95 -2.49 5.42 -11.23
C TYR A 95 -3.19 6.56 -11.97
N GLU A 96 -4.51 6.57 -11.87
CA GLU A 96 -5.38 7.56 -12.49
C GLU A 96 -5.89 8.53 -11.41
N LEU A 97 -5.66 9.82 -11.67
CA LEU A 97 -6.21 10.91 -10.86
C LEU A 97 -7.40 11.50 -11.61
N ASN A 98 -8.60 11.38 -11.04
CA ASN A 98 -9.88 11.89 -11.56
C ASN A 98 -10.48 11.15 -12.78
N HIS A 99 -11.74 11.52 -13.08
CA HIS A 99 -12.60 11.00 -14.15
C HIS A 99 -12.24 11.44 -15.58
N GLU A 100 -11.06 12.03 -15.80
CA GLU A 100 -10.61 12.40 -17.14
C GLU A 100 -9.82 11.24 -17.74
N ASP A 101 -10.50 10.47 -18.60
CA ASP A 101 -9.92 9.35 -19.34
C ASP A 101 -8.57 9.75 -19.97
N GLY A 102 -7.51 9.04 -19.59
CA GLY A 102 -6.24 9.05 -20.33
C GLY A 102 -5.07 9.81 -19.71
N LEU A 103 -5.25 10.51 -18.58
CA LEU A 103 -4.14 11.17 -17.86
C LEU A 103 -3.54 10.25 -16.78
N TYR A 104 -2.72 9.29 -17.21
CA TYR A 104 -1.87 8.52 -16.29
C TYR A 104 -0.70 9.39 -15.82
N LYS A 105 -0.61 9.68 -14.50
CA LYS A 105 0.59 10.28 -13.92
C LYS A 105 1.51 9.16 -13.43
N SER A 106 2.74 9.14 -13.96
CA SER A 106 3.67 8.02 -13.80
C SER A 106 4.89 8.34 -12.93
N VAL A 107 5.37 7.27 -12.28
CA VAL A 107 6.67 7.03 -11.64
C VAL A 107 6.83 7.68 -10.26
N LEU A 108 6.59 6.86 -9.22
CA LEU A 108 7.20 7.07 -7.91
C LEU A 108 8.60 6.44 -7.91
N ARG A 109 9.55 7.05 -7.20
CA ARG A 109 10.88 6.48 -6.95
C ARG A 109 11.10 6.47 -5.45
N TRP A 110 11.52 5.32 -4.93
CA TRP A 110 11.85 5.11 -3.52
C TRP A 110 13.22 5.68 -3.16
#